data_AF-A0AAQ3WIU4-F1
#
_entry.id   AF-A0AAQ3WIU4-F1
#
_cell.length_a   1.000
_cell.length_b   1.000
_cell.length_c   1.000
_cell.angle_alpha   90.00
_cell.angle_beta   90.00
_cell.angle_gamma   90.00
#
_symmetry.space_group_name_H-M   'P 1'
#
loop_
_entity.id
_entity.type
_entity.pdbx_description
1 polymer ?
#
loop_
_entity_poly.entity_id
_entity_poly.type
_entity_poly.pdbx_seq_one_letter_code
_entity_poly.pdbx_strand_id
1 'polypeptide(L)'
;MGPPSDRVSCTEPAPPPAPRTGTEEEDAPALQPCAPNAEVVLIVIGILFVISCITEHVGDHCMSTWLLEVYLRGMFTFVVILFLITVFSVEDTMSWDQIKTSIQDSNVCKSLKSLEDNNGSASNLSDSTIKVNVPKTKKTYCKNKECRKHTLHKVTQYKKGKDSLSAQGKRRYDRKQSGYGGQTKPVFHKKAKTTKKIVLKLQCQSCKHYSQHPIKRCKHFEIGGDKKGKGTSLF
;
A
#
# COMPACT_ATOMS: atom_id res chain seq x y z
N MET A 1 -41.67 11.61 -53.29
CA MET A 1 -41.20 11.04 -52.00
C MET A 1 -40.03 10.11 -52.32
N GLY A 2 -38.80 10.62 -52.19
CA GLY A 2 -37.58 9.82 -52.42
C GLY A 2 -37.13 9.15 -51.12
N PRO A 3 -36.52 7.95 -51.16
CA PRO A 3 -35.97 7.31 -49.98
C PRO A 3 -34.68 8.00 -49.50
N PRO A 4 -34.37 7.97 -48.19
CA PRO A 4 -33.16 8.59 -47.65
C PRO A 4 -31.93 7.70 -47.91
N SER A 5 -30.87 8.38 -48.37
CA SER A 5 -29.56 7.85 -48.71
C SER A 5 -28.77 7.29 -47.52
N ASP A 6 -28.27 6.08 -47.74
CA ASP A 6 -27.10 5.39 -47.18
C ASP A 6 -26.28 6.09 -46.08
N ARG A 7 -26.34 5.48 -44.90
CA ARG A 7 -25.46 5.73 -43.77
C ARG A 7 -24.09 5.10 -44.09
N VAL A 8 -23.15 5.92 -44.57
CA VAL A 8 -21.74 5.52 -44.74
C VAL A 8 -21.18 5.05 -43.40
N SER A 9 -20.90 3.75 -43.32
CA SER A 9 -20.21 3.11 -42.20
C SER A 9 -18.71 3.41 -42.29
N CYS A 10 -18.25 4.43 -41.57
CA CYS A 10 -16.82 4.56 -41.29
C CYS A 10 -16.45 3.55 -40.18
N THR A 11 -16.10 2.33 -40.55
CA THR A 11 -15.28 1.47 -39.70
C THR A 11 -13.90 2.09 -39.61
N GLU A 12 -13.62 2.78 -38.51
CA GLU A 12 -12.26 3.24 -38.19
C GLU A 12 -11.34 2.04 -37.91
N PRO A 13 -10.09 2.05 -38.39
CA PRO A 13 -9.12 1.00 -38.11
C PRO A 13 -8.69 1.03 -36.64
N ALA A 14 -8.58 -0.16 -36.04
CA ALA A 14 -8.24 -0.37 -34.63
C ALA A 14 -6.90 0.30 -34.25
N PRO A 15 -6.84 1.09 -33.17
CA PRO A 15 -5.59 1.68 -32.70
C PRO A 15 -4.63 0.61 -32.14
N PRO A 16 -3.30 0.77 -32.31
CA PRO A 16 -2.31 -0.21 -31.86
C PRO A 16 -2.33 -0.38 -30.32
N PRO A 17 -1.97 -1.58 -29.81
CA PRO A 17 -2.03 -1.85 -28.38
C PRO A 17 -1.10 -0.92 -27.60
N ALA A 18 -1.69 -0.19 -26.65
CA ALA A 18 -0.96 0.69 -25.76
C ALA A 18 0.10 -0.10 -24.94
N PRO A 19 1.30 0.46 -24.73
CA PRO A 19 2.28 -0.14 -23.83
C PRO A 19 1.71 -0.21 -22.40
N ARG A 20 1.75 -1.40 -21.78
CA ARG A 20 1.38 -1.62 -20.39
C ARG A 20 2.28 -0.77 -19.48
N THR A 21 1.82 0.41 -19.10
CA THR A 21 2.41 1.19 -18.01
C THR A 21 1.56 1.00 -16.76
N GLY A 22 2.05 0.11 -15.89
CA GLY A 22 1.81 0.03 -14.46
C GLY A 22 0.40 0.36 -13.96
N THR A 23 -0.38 -0.68 -13.68
CA THR A 23 -0.93 -0.79 -12.33
C THR A 23 0.28 -0.79 -11.39
N GLU A 24 0.51 0.30 -10.68
CA GLU A 24 0.11 0.30 -9.27
C GLU A 24 0.73 -0.93 -8.60
N GLU A 25 2.05 -0.89 -8.43
CA GLU A 25 2.61 -1.49 -7.22
C GLU A 25 2.09 -0.59 -6.10
N GLU A 26 0.98 -1.06 -5.54
CA GLU A 26 0.44 -0.57 -4.29
C GLU A 26 1.61 -0.45 -3.30
N ASP A 27 1.94 0.77 -2.87
CA ASP A 27 2.43 0.98 -1.50
C ASP A 27 1.24 0.56 -0.61
N ALA A 28 1.01 -0.75 -0.50
CA ALA A 28 0.08 -1.34 0.44
C ALA A 28 0.49 -0.83 1.82
N PRO A 29 -0.45 -0.41 2.68
CA PRO A 29 -0.15 -0.38 4.10
C PRO A 29 0.31 -1.79 4.46
N ALA A 30 1.46 -1.90 5.14
CA ALA A 30 1.96 -3.15 5.68
C ALA A 30 0.77 -3.95 6.23
N LEU A 31 0.42 -5.04 5.53
CA LEU A 31 -0.32 -6.09 6.20
C LEU A 31 0.58 -6.47 7.36
N GLN A 32 0.06 -6.28 8.56
CA GLN A 32 0.51 -6.96 9.75
C GLN A 32 0.74 -8.44 9.37
N PRO A 33 1.78 -9.11 9.89
CA PRO A 33 1.97 -10.54 9.64
C PRO A 33 0.64 -11.24 9.91
N CYS A 34 0.04 -11.76 8.85
CA CYS A 34 -1.14 -12.60 8.96
C CYS A 34 -0.77 -13.72 9.93
N ALA A 35 -1.61 -13.89 10.94
CA ALA A 35 -1.57 -15.05 11.83
C ALA A 35 -1.28 -16.32 11.00
N PRO A 36 -0.48 -17.27 11.53
CA PRO A 36 -0.14 -18.49 10.80
C PRO A 36 -1.43 -19.10 10.25
N ASN A 37 -1.46 -19.04 8.93
CA ASN A 37 -2.52 -19.37 8.01
C ASN A 37 -3.11 -20.71 8.45
N ALA A 38 -4.36 -20.70 8.90
CA ALA A 38 -5.10 -21.91 9.27
C ALA A 38 -5.04 -22.97 8.16
N GLU A 39 -4.89 -22.55 6.90
CA GLU A 39 -4.68 -23.45 5.77
C GLU A 39 -3.35 -24.22 5.80
N VAL A 40 -2.25 -23.62 6.28
CA VAL A 40 -0.96 -24.33 6.40
C VAL A 40 -1.01 -25.31 7.58
N VAL A 41 -1.72 -24.98 8.65
CA VAL A 41 -1.95 -25.90 9.77
C VAL A 41 -2.80 -27.10 9.30
N LEU A 42 -3.84 -26.88 8.50
CA LEU A 42 -4.67 -27.95 7.93
C LEU A 42 -3.91 -28.81 6.91
N ILE A 43 -3.02 -28.23 6.11
CA ILE A 43 -2.16 -28.99 5.17
C ILE A 43 -1.16 -29.85 5.94
N VAL A 44 -0.53 -29.33 6.99
CA VAL A 44 0.43 -30.09 7.82
C VAL A 44 -0.27 -31.21 8.60
N ILE A 45 -1.45 -30.94 9.17
CA ILE A 45 -2.28 -31.98 9.82
C ILE A 45 -2.73 -33.04 8.80
N GLY A 46 -3.13 -32.62 7.59
CA GLY A 46 -3.52 -33.54 6.51
C GLY A 46 -2.37 -34.43 6.05
N ILE A 47 -1.16 -33.89 5.88
CA ILE A 47 0.04 -34.67 5.52
C ILE A 47 0.40 -35.66 6.64
N LEU A 48 0.32 -35.25 7.90
CA LEU A 48 0.52 -36.15 9.04
C LEU A 48 -0.52 -37.28 9.10
N PHE A 49 -1.78 -37.00 8.79
CA PHE A 49 -2.85 -38.01 8.75
C PHE A 49 -2.65 -39.02 7.61
N VAL A 50 -2.24 -38.54 6.43
CA VAL A 50 -1.93 -39.39 5.27
C VAL A 50 -0.69 -40.26 5.54
N ILE A 51 0.35 -39.73 6.19
CA ILE A 51 1.52 -40.52 6.60
C ILE A 51 1.13 -41.58 7.64
N SER A 52 0.30 -41.24 8.63
CA SER A 52 -0.24 -42.20 9.60
C SER A 52 -1.06 -43.33 8.94
N CYS A 53 -1.88 -43.01 7.94
CA CYS A 53 -2.63 -44.03 7.18
C CYS A 53 -1.72 -44.91 6.32
N ILE A 54 -0.64 -44.37 5.75
CA ILE A 54 0.30 -45.17 4.95
C ILE A 54 1.11 -46.12 5.85
N THR A 55 1.41 -45.74 7.10
CA THR A 55 2.09 -46.62 8.07
C THR A 55 1.22 -47.80 8.56
N GLU A 56 -0.10 -47.75 8.39
CA GLU A 56 -1.01 -48.86 8.73
C GLU A 56 -1.10 -49.93 7.63
N HIS A 57 -0.56 -49.69 6.44
CA HIS A 57 -0.65 -50.64 5.31
C HIS A 57 0.59 -51.52 5.10
N VAL A 58 1.60 -51.41 5.95
CA VAL A 58 2.79 -52.29 5.89
C VAL A 58 3.06 -52.85 7.28
N GLY A 59 2.42 -53.97 7.61
CA GLY A 59 2.73 -54.69 8.84
C GLY A 59 1.75 -55.79 9.18
N ASP A 60 1.85 -56.94 8.50
CA ASP A 60 1.33 -58.22 9.02
C ASP A 60 2.11 -58.62 10.28
N HIS A 61 1.82 -58.08 11.48
CA HIS A 61 2.41 -58.58 12.72
C HIS A 61 1.56 -58.31 13.99
N CYS A 62 1.22 -59.41 14.67
CA CYS A 62 0.91 -59.59 16.10
C CYS A 62 -0.12 -58.65 16.78
N MET A 63 -1.20 -59.24 17.31
CA MET A 63 -2.27 -58.56 18.06
C MET A 63 -1.77 -57.71 19.25
N SER A 64 -0.60 -58.04 19.82
CA SER A 64 -0.03 -57.33 20.98
C SER A 64 0.59 -55.97 20.63
N THR A 65 1.13 -55.80 19.43
CA THR A 65 1.73 -54.53 18.97
C THR A 65 0.66 -53.51 18.58
N TRP A 66 -0.44 -53.98 18.01
CA TRP A 66 -1.57 -53.13 17.60
C TRP A 66 -2.27 -52.48 18.81
N LEU A 67 -2.47 -53.23 19.90
CA LEU A 67 -3.06 -52.70 21.14
C LEU A 67 -2.18 -51.64 21.80
N LEU A 68 -0.85 -51.83 21.80
CA LEU A 68 0.08 -50.86 22.37
C LEU A 68 0.15 -49.58 21.52
N GLU A 69 0.09 -49.72 20.19
CA GLU A 69 0.11 -48.57 19.26
C GLU A 69 -1.20 -47.78 19.32
N VAL A 70 -2.36 -48.45 19.41
CA VAL A 70 -3.67 -47.82 19.63
C VAL A 70 -3.71 -47.11 20.99
N TYR A 71 -3.15 -47.73 22.04
CA TYR A 71 -3.05 -47.11 23.36
C TYR A 71 -2.14 -45.88 23.37
N LEU A 72 -0.97 -45.93 22.70
CA LEU A 72 -0.05 -44.80 22.59
C LEU A 72 -0.61 -43.64 21.75
N ARG A 73 -1.25 -43.93 20.61
CA ARG A 73 -1.97 -42.92 19.80
C ARG A 73 -3.16 -42.33 20.57
N GLY A 74 -3.87 -43.14 21.34
CA GLY A 74 -4.95 -42.71 22.23
C GLY A 74 -4.47 -41.80 23.36
N MET A 75 -3.38 -42.15 24.04
CA MET A 75 -2.80 -41.30 25.09
C MET A 75 -2.26 -39.98 24.52
N PHE A 76 -1.63 -40.00 23.35
CA PHE A 76 -1.09 -38.79 22.74
C PHE A 76 -2.19 -37.82 22.30
N THR A 77 -3.28 -38.33 21.70
CA THR A 77 -4.45 -37.52 21.35
C THR A 77 -5.16 -36.97 22.59
N PHE A 78 -5.26 -37.73 23.67
CA PHE A 78 -5.83 -37.26 24.94
C PHE A 78 -5.00 -36.12 25.56
N VAL A 79 -3.67 -36.22 25.54
CA VAL A 79 -2.77 -35.15 26.03
C VAL A 79 -2.88 -33.89 25.17
N VAL A 80 -2.97 -34.01 23.84
CA VAL A 80 -3.17 -32.86 22.94
C VAL A 80 -4.55 -32.22 23.15
N ILE A 81 -5.60 -33.01 23.34
CA ILE A 81 -6.96 -32.49 23.63
C ILE A 81 -6.99 -31.78 24.98
N LEU A 82 -6.39 -32.35 26.03
CA LEU A 82 -6.26 -31.67 27.33
C LEU A 82 -5.46 -30.37 27.21
N PHE A 83 -4.36 -30.37 26.45
CA PHE A 83 -3.56 -29.17 26.21
C PHE A 83 -4.35 -28.09 25.45
N LEU A 84 -5.10 -28.46 24.41
CA LEU A 84 -5.98 -27.54 23.69
C LEU A 84 -7.11 -27.01 24.57
N ILE A 85 -7.70 -27.83 25.45
CA ILE A 85 -8.72 -27.39 26.41
C ILE A 85 -8.11 -26.42 27.45
N THR A 86 -6.86 -26.64 27.89
CA THR A 86 -6.16 -25.71 28.79
C THR A 86 -5.78 -24.40 28.12
N VAL A 87 -5.41 -24.42 26.83
CA VAL A 87 -5.09 -23.20 26.07
C VAL A 87 -6.37 -22.42 25.73
N PHE A 88 -7.46 -23.11 25.40
CA PHE A 88 -8.74 -22.48 25.06
C PHE A 88 -9.48 -21.95 26.30
N SER A 89 -9.27 -22.55 27.49
CA SER A 89 -9.82 -22.03 28.75
C SER A 89 -9.06 -20.82 29.31
N VAL A 90 -7.88 -20.47 28.75
CA VAL A 90 -7.10 -19.29 29.15
C VAL A 90 -7.51 -18.03 28.36
N GLU A 91 -8.30 -18.16 27.29
CA GLU A 91 -8.67 -17.02 26.43
C GLU A 91 -10.05 -16.40 26.75
N ASP A 92 -10.80 -16.93 27.74
CA ASP A 92 -12.16 -16.47 28.07
C ASP A 92 -12.31 -15.76 29.43
N THR A 93 -11.26 -15.07 29.90
CA THR A 93 -11.46 -14.03 30.92
C THR A 93 -10.77 -12.71 30.58
N MET A 94 -11.64 -11.72 30.38
CA MET A 94 -11.38 -10.29 30.54
C MET A 94 -10.68 -9.57 29.38
N SER A 95 -11.51 -9.17 28.42
CA SER A 95 -11.76 -7.74 28.16
C SER A 95 -10.50 -6.88 27.90
N TRP A 96 -10.08 -6.83 26.64
CA TRP A 96 -9.23 -5.75 26.13
C TRP A 96 -9.94 -4.37 26.08
N ASP A 97 -11.25 -4.31 26.40
CA ASP A 97 -12.03 -3.06 26.40
C ASP A 97 -11.90 -2.25 27.70
N GLN A 98 -11.59 -2.85 28.85
CA GLN A 98 -11.34 -2.09 30.10
C GLN A 98 -9.93 -1.45 30.18
N ILE A 99 -8.92 -1.96 29.46
CA ILE A 99 -7.57 -1.35 29.47
C ILE A 99 -7.49 -0.12 28.54
N LYS A 100 -8.37 -0.01 27.53
CA LYS A 100 -8.46 1.19 26.68
C LYS A 100 -9.28 2.32 27.30
N THR A 101 -10.16 2.02 28.25
CA THR A 101 -11.00 3.04 28.92
C THR A 101 -10.43 3.55 30.23
N SER A 102 -9.32 3.01 30.74
CA SER A 102 -8.62 3.52 31.92
C SER A 102 -7.43 4.44 31.63
N ILE A 103 -7.00 4.57 30.37
CA ILE A 103 -5.92 5.50 29.96
C ILE A 103 -6.45 6.88 29.58
N GLN A 104 -7.78 7.08 29.51
CA GLN A 104 -8.35 8.34 29.05
C GLN A 104 -8.83 9.29 30.15
N ASP A 105 -9.11 8.87 31.39
CA ASP A 105 -9.70 9.79 32.37
C ASP A 105 -9.14 9.65 33.80
N SER A 106 -8.00 10.28 34.04
CA SER A 106 -7.73 10.94 35.33
C SER A 106 -6.71 12.07 35.17
N ASN A 107 -7.22 13.27 34.89
CA ASN A 107 -6.81 14.52 35.54
C ASN A 107 -5.33 14.98 35.53
N VAL A 108 -4.51 14.61 34.54
CA VAL A 108 -3.17 15.25 34.37
C VAL A 108 -3.14 16.28 33.23
N CYS A 109 -4.03 16.20 32.23
CA CYS A 109 -4.01 17.13 31.09
C CYS A 109 -4.92 18.36 31.20
N LYS A 110 -5.53 18.63 32.36
CA LYS A 110 -6.29 19.88 32.60
C LYS A 110 -5.57 20.91 33.48
N SER A 111 -4.34 20.63 33.92
CA SER A 111 -3.51 21.58 34.67
C SER A 111 -2.22 22.03 33.94
N LEU A 112 -1.94 21.48 32.75
CA LEU A 112 -0.84 21.91 31.87
C LEU A 112 -1.32 22.65 30.62
N LYS A 113 -2.46 23.36 30.74
CA LYS A 113 -3.01 24.27 29.72
C LYS A 113 -3.34 25.66 30.28
N SER A 114 -2.86 25.99 31.48
CA SER A 114 -3.08 27.33 32.09
C SER A 114 -1.80 28.04 32.53
N LEU A 115 -0.62 27.54 32.14
CA LEU A 115 0.67 28.23 32.32
C LEU A 115 1.48 28.32 31.02
N GLU A 116 0.83 28.24 29.86
CA GLU A 116 1.44 28.51 28.55
C GLU A 116 0.91 29.80 27.89
N ASP A 117 0.23 30.67 28.64
CA ASP A 117 -0.23 31.98 28.13
C ASP A 117 0.60 33.18 28.63
N ASN A 118 1.73 32.95 29.32
CA ASN A 118 2.67 34.02 29.66
C ASN A 118 4.11 33.58 29.40
N ASN A 119 4.43 33.34 28.13
CA ASN A 119 5.78 33.53 27.59
C ASN A 119 5.65 33.84 26.10
N GLY A 120 5.30 35.10 25.84
CA GLY A 120 5.75 35.74 24.63
C GLY A 120 7.27 35.60 24.49
N SER A 121 7.70 35.43 23.23
CA SER A 121 9.09 35.62 22.79
C SER A 121 10.08 34.47 23.02
N ALA A 122 9.79 33.26 22.52
CA ALA A 122 10.86 32.28 22.24
C ALA A 122 10.48 31.18 21.21
N SER A 123 10.13 31.55 19.98
CA SER A 123 10.33 30.65 18.82
C SER A 123 10.43 31.39 17.49
N ASN A 124 11.15 32.51 17.46
CA ASN A 124 11.81 32.98 16.24
C ASN A 124 13.20 32.35 16.13
N LEU A 125 13.26 31.02 16.18
CA LEU A 125 14.36 30.31 15.54
C LEU A 125 13.80 29.85 14.21
N SER A 126 14.01 30.69 13.19
CA SER A 126 13.60 30.46 11.82
C SER A 126 13.77 28.98 11.47
N ASP A 127 12.66 28.26 11.28
CA ASP A 127 12.63 27.04 10.49
C ASP A 127 13.23 27.44 9.15
N SER A 128 14.54 27.26 9.03
CA SER A 128 15.31 27.57 7.85
C SER A 128 14.81 26.60 6.79
N THR A 129 13.68 26.97 6.20
CA THR A 129 12.84 26.12 5.39
C THR A 129 13.75 25.49 4.36
N ILE A 130 14.04 24.20 4.52
CA ILE A 130 14.95 23.49 3.62
C ILE A 130 14.22 23.41 2.27
N LYS A 131 14.43 24.44 1.45
CA LYS A 131 13.92 24.52 0.08
C LYS A 131 14.68 23.49 -0.74
N VAL A 132 13.96 22.54 -1.35
CA VAL A 132 14.55 21.55 -2.24
C VAL A 132 14.58 22.13 -3.65
N ASN A 133 15.79 22.39 -4.14
CA ASN A 133 16.04 22.89 -5.48
C ASN A 133 16.51 21.75 -6.39
N VAL A 134 15.83 21.56 -7.52
CA VAL A 134 16.21 20.59 -8.56
C VAL A 134 16.56 21.33 -9.85
N PRO A 135 17.67 21.00 -10.53
CA PRO A 135 18.04 21.66 -11.77
C PRO A 135 17.04 21.38 -12.91
N LYS A 136 16.84 22.38 -13.78
CA LYS A 136 15.99 22.27 -14.99
C LYS A 136 16.52 21.24 -15.99
N THR A 137 17.81 20.91 -15.95
CA THR A 137 18.47 19.94 -16.83
C THR A 137 19.31 18.97 -16.01
N LYS A 138 19.18 17.66 -16.27
CA LYS A 138 19.94 16.59 -15.61
C LYS A 138 20.49 15.63 -16.65
N LYS A 139 21.76 15.22 -16.52
CA LYS A 139 22.30 14.08 -17.29
C LYS A 139 21.87 12.79 -16.60
N THR A 140 21.16 11.92 -17.31
CA THR A 140 20.73 10.61 -16.79
C THR A 140 20.64 9.59 -17.91
N TYR A 141 20.57 8.31 -17.55
CA TYR A 141 20.46 7.21 -18.49
C TYR A 141 19.10 7.22 -19.19
N CYS A 142 19.09 7.16 -20.52
CA CYS A 142 17.87 7.01 -21.29
C CYS A 142 17.59 5.53 -21.57
N LYS A 143 16.40 5.05 -21.16
CA LYS A 143 15.94 3.67 -21.36
C LYS A 143 15.51 3.35 -22.79
N ASN A 144 15.38 4.36 -23.66
CA ASN A 144 14.96 4.14 -25.04
C ASN A 144 15.99 3.28 -25.80
N LYS A 145 15.50 2.38 -26.66
CA LYS A 145 16.32 1.42 -27.41
C LYS A 145 17.35 2.11 -28.31
N GLU A 146 17.00 3.25 -28.87
CA GLU A 146 17.85 4.04 -29.78
C GLU A 146 18.97 4.80 -29.04
N CYS A 147 18.75 5.16 -27.78
CA CYS A 147 19.70 5.99 -27.03
C CYS A 147 20.63 5.14 -26.17
N ARG A 148 20.08 4.30 -25.27
CA ARG A 148 20.81 3.44 -24.31
C ARG A 148 22.08 4.07 -23.70
N LYS A 149 22.08 5.39 -23.51
CA LYS A 149 23.23 6.19 -23.07
C LYS A 149 22.80 7.33 -22.17
N HIS A 150 23.76 7.90 -21.45
CA HIS A 150 23.53 9.08 -20.62
C HIS A 150 23.38 10.31 -21.50
N THR A 151 22.19 10.91 -21.47
CA THR A 151 21.86 12.10 -22.28
C THR A 151 21.34 13.22 -21.38
N LEU A 152 21.32 14.43 -21.91
CA LEU A 152 20.70 15.57 -21.25
C LEU A 152 19.17 15.41 -21.28
N HIS A 153 18.56 15.51 -20.10
CA HIS A 153 17.12 15.46 -19.92
C HIS A 153 16.60 16.80 -19.40
N LYS A 154 15.49 17.27 -19.98
CA LYS A 154 14.72 18.40 -19.45
C LYS A 154 13.86 17.90 -18.29
N VAL A 155 14.01 18.52 -17.14
CA VAL A 155 13.28 18.17 -15.92
C VAL A 155 12.05 19.05 -15.80
N THR A 156 10.89 18.42 -15.65
CA THR A 156 9.61 19.09 -15.41
C THR A 156 8.89 18.44 -14.23
N GLN A 157 8.01 19.18 -13.57
CA GLN A 157 7.16 18.60 -12.54
C GLN A 157 6.01 17.82 -13.18
N TYR A 158 5.77 16.60 -12.72
CA TYR A 158 4.57 15.87 -13.11
C TYR A 158 3.31 16.57 -12.59
N LYS A 159 2.31 16.70 -13.45
CA LYS A 159 0.97 17.17 -13.09
C LYS A 159 -0.02 16.06 -13.42
N LYS A 160 -0.93 15.79 -12.48
CA LYS A 160 -2.05 14.88 -12.73
C LYS A 160 -2.95 15.52 -13.81
N GLY A 161 -3.27 14.78 -14.86
CA GLY A 161 -4.24 15.20 -15.87
C GLY A 161 -5.68 15.17 -15.35
N LYS A 162 -6.62 15.62 -16.20
CA LYS A 162 -8.05 15.44 -15.96
C LYS A 162 -8.40 13.95 -16.00
N ASP A 163 -9.18 13.48 -15.04
CA ASP A 163 -9.64 12.09 -15.01
C ASP A 163 -10.59 11.81 -16.19
N SER A 164 -10.36 10.70 -16.91
CA SER A 164 -11.18 10.32 -18.07
C SER A 164 -12.53 9.72 -17.66
N LEU A 165 -13.60 10.13 -18.33
CA LEU A 165 -14.96 9.61 -18.10
C LEU A 165 -15.18 8.22 -18.71
N SER A 166 -14.45 7.87 -19.77
CA SER A 166 -14.60 6.59 -20.47
C SER A 166 -13.92 5.42 -19.75
N ALA A 167 -13.12 5.70 -18.72
CA ALA A 167 -12.49 4.67 -17.90
C ALA A 167 -13.55 3.74 -17.27
N GLN A 168 -13.27 2.43 -17.27
CA GLN A 168 -14.22 1.43 -16.79
C GLN A 168 -14.68 1.68 -15.35
N GLY A 169 -13.76 2.08 -14.46
CA GLY A 169 -14.06 2.39 -13.07
C GLY A 169 -15.03 3.56 -12.92
N LYS A 170 -14.86 4.61 -13.74
CA LYS A 170 -15.74 5.78 -13.75
C LYS A 170 -17.13 5.43 -14.29
N ARG A 171 -17.20 4.71 -15.42
CA ARG A 171 -18.48 4.20 -15.97
C ARG A 171 -19.25 3.35 -14.95
N ARG A 172 -18.56 2.46 -14.23
CA ARG A 172 -19.16 1.63 -13.18
C ARG A 172 -19.65 2.47 -12.00
N TYR A 173 -18.85 3.45 -11.56
CA TYR A 173 -19.20 4.37 -10.47
C TYR A 173 -20.46 5.16 -10.81
N ASP A 174 -20.52 5.74 -12.01
CA ASP A 174 -21.65 6.58 -12.44
C ASP A 174 -22.94 5.78 -12.56
N ARG A 175 -22.88 4.54 -13.09
CA ARG A 175 -24.02 3.61 -13.10
C ARG A 175 -24.45 3.16 -11.69
N LYS A 176 -23.51 3.04 -10.75
CA LYS A 176 -23.85 2.71 -9.35
C LYS A 176 -24.48 3.92 -8.66
N GLN A 177 -24.04 5.11 -9.01
CA GLN A 177 -24.45 6.37 -8.39
C GLN A 177 -25.80 6.88 -8.90
N SER A 178 -26.26 6.41 -10.07
CA SER A 178 -27.58 6.76 -10.61
C SER A 178 -28.73 6.13 -9.82
N GLY A 179 -29.83 6.87 -9.66
CA GLY A 179 -31.03 6.43 -8.94
C GLY A 179 -31.11 7.01 -7.52
N TYR A 180 -31.91 6.37 -6.67
CA TYR A 180 -32.06 6.74 -5.25
C TYR A 180 -31.09 5.93 -4.38
N GLY A 181 -30.72 6.45 -3.21
CA GLY A 181 -29.80 5.78 -2.27
C GLY A 181 -28.54 6.56 -1.90
N GLY A 182 -28.38 7.79 -2.41
CA GLY A 182 -27.33 8.71 -1.98
C GLY A 182 -25.92 8.27 -2.41
N GLN A 183 -24.92 8.50 -1.54
CA GLN A 183 -23.51 8.24 -1.85
C GLN A 183 -23.18 6.75 -1.75
N THR A 184 -22.79 6.12 -2.86
CA THR A 184 -22.66 4.64 -2.94
C THR A 184 -21.26 4.08 -2.67
N LYS A 185 -20.27 4.94 -2.50
CA LYS A 185 -18.86 4.60 -2.23
C LYS A 185 -18.29 5.52 -1.14
N PRO A 186 -17.38 5.02 -0.29
CA PRO A 186 -16.88 5.80 0.84
C PRO A 186 -16.07 7.02 0.36
N VAL A 187 -16.29 8.15 1.02
CA VAL A 187 -15.49 9.38 0.84
C VAL A 187 -14.46 9.45 1.96
N PHE A 188 -13.20 9.65 1.60
CA PHE A 188 -12.11 9.71 2.58
C PHE A 188 -12.00 11.11 3.20
N HIS A 189 -12.31 11.24 4.50
CA HIS A 189 -12.31 12.54 5.21
C HIS A 189 -11.03 12.81 6.04
N LYS A 190 -10.42 11.77 6.62
CA LYS A 190 -9.34 11.91 7.61
C LYS A 190 -7.94 11.99 6.97
N LYS A 191 -7.65 13.08 6.25
CA LYS A 191 -6.32 13.30 5.63
C LYS A 191 -5.26 13.70 6.68
N ALA A 192 -4.33 12.80 6.97
CA ALA A 192 -3.22 13.09 7.89
C ALA A 192 -1.98 13.71 7.20
N LYS A 193 -1.71 13.34 5.94
CA LYS A 193 -0.50 13.78 5.22
C LYS A 193 -0.69 15.19 4.64
N THR A 194 0.20 16.10 5.00
CA THR A 194 0.19 17.51 4.55
C THR A 194 0.88 17.72 3.20
N THR A 195 1.81 16.84 2.81
CA THR A 195 2.60 16.93 1.57
C THR A 195 2.41 15.70 0.68
N LYS A 196 2.68 15.85 -0.61
CA LYS A 196 2.66 14.77 -1.62
C LYS A 196 4.08 14.40 -2.03
N LYS A 197 4.30 13.17 -2.51
CA LYS A 197 5.56 12.80 -3.18
C LYS A 197 5.59 13.55 -4.52
N ILE A 198 6.62 14.36 -4.76
CA ILE A 198 6.77 15.09 -6.03
C ILE A 198 7.46 14.16 -7.02
N VAL A 199 6.86 14.01 -8.20
CA VAL A 199 7.42 13.19 -9.28
C VAL A 199 7.97 14.10 -10.36
N LEU A 200 9.22 13.86 -10.75
CA LEU A 200 9.86 14.54 -11.87
C LEU A 200 9.58 13.77 -13.16
N LYS A 201 9.23 14.50 -14.22
CA LYS A 201 9.13 14.00 -15.59
C LYS A 201 10.37 14.46 -16.35
N LEU A 202 11.25 13.50 -16.65
CA LEU A 202 12.52 13.68 -17.36
C LEU A 202 12.29 13.42 -18.84
N GLN A 203 12.44 14.43 -19.68
CA GLN A 203 12.33 14.30 -21.13
C GLN A 203 13.72 14.25 -21.76
N CYS A 204 14.05 13.16 -22.45
CA CYS A 204 15.29 13.06 -23.20
C CYS A 204 15.32 14.06 -24.36
N GLN A 205 16.41 14.82 -24.52
CA GLN A 205 16.53 15.79 -25.61
C GLN A 205 16.69 15.15 -27.00
N SER A 206 17.30 13.96 -27.10
CA SER A 206 17.52 13.28 -28.38
C SER A 206 16.29 12.50 -28.86
N CYS A 207 15.75 11.59 -28.04
CA CYS A 207 14.63 10.72 -28.44
C CYS A 207 13.25 11.14 -27.92
N LYS A 208 13.16 12.21 -27.12
CA LYS A 208 11.91 12.71 -26.52
C LYS A 208 11.16 11.72 -25.61
N HIS A 209 11.77 10.57 -25.29
CA HIS A 209 11.23 9.61 -24.34
C HIS A 209 11.12 10.23 -22.94
N TYR A 210 10.05 9.90 -22.21
CA TYR A 210 9.79 10.37 -20.86
C TYR A 210 10.07 9.29 -19.82
N SER A 211 10.86 9.61 -18.81
CA SER A 211 11.04 8.78 -17.61
C SER A 211 10.56 9.53 -16.37
N GLN A 212 9.95 8.81 -15.44
CA GLN A 212 9.43 9.36 -14.19
C GLN A 212 10.37 9.02 -13.03
N HIS A 213 10.66 10.00 -12.18
CA HIS A 213 11.50 9.82 -11.00
C HIS A 213 10.83 10.44 -9.76
N PRO A 214 10.33 9.63 -8.82
CA PRO A 214 9.76 10.13 -7.57
C PRO A 214 10.87 10.58 -6.61
N ILE A 215 10.67 11.73 -5.96
CA ILE A 215 11.51 12.21 -4.86
C ILE A 215 10.78 11.97 -3.52
N LYS A 216 11.53 12.00 -2.42
CA LYS A 216 10.99 12.06 -1.05
C LYS A 216 10.02 13.25 -0.90
N ARG A 217 9.16 13.20 0.12
CA ARG A 217 8.17 14.26 0.39
C ARG A 217 8.87 15.53 0.87
N CYS A 218 8.50 16.67 0.31
CA CYS A 218 9.03 18.00 0.66
C CYS A 218 7.88 19.01 0.71
N LYS A 219 7.98 20.04 1.57
CA LYS A 219 6.98 21.13 1.63
C LYS A 219 7.23 22.17 0.54
N HIS A 220 8.47 22.62 0.38
CA HIS A 220 8.87 23.63 -0.60
C HIS A 220 9.76 22.99 -1.66
N PHE A 221 9.37 23.14 -2.92
CA PHE A 221 10.05 22.57 -4.07
C PHE A 221 10.10 23.58 -5.20
N GLU A 222 11.29 23.79 -5.73
CA GLU A 222 11.56 24.71 -6.83
C GLU A 222 12.38 24.03 -7.91
N ILE A 223 12.09 24.36 -9.18
CA ILE A 223 12.84 23.85 -10.32
C ILE A 223 13.68 24.99 -10.91
N GLY A 224 15.01 24.84 -10.80
CA GLY A 224 16.00 25.77 -11.33
C GLY A 224 16.12 27.07 -10.55
N GLY A 225 16.07 26.99 -9.22
CA GLY A 225 16.48 28.10 -8.36
C GLY A 225 17.99 28.29 -8.39
N ASP A 226 18.44 29.43 -7.86
CA ASP A 226 19.86 29.76 -7.80
C ASP A 226 20.62 28.79 -6.89
N LYS A 227 21.87 28.51 -7.27
CA LYS A 227 22.75 27.69 -6.44
C LYS A 227 23.13 28.51 -5.22
N LYS A 228 23.00 27.93 -4.02
CA LYS A 228 23.47 28.56 -2.79
C LYS A 228 24.97 28.81 -2.91
N GLY A 229 25.39 30.07 -2.74
CA GLY A 229 26.80 30.46 -2.76
C GLY A 229 27.58 29.80 -1.62
N LYS A 230 28.87 29.54 -1.84
CA LYS A 230 29.76 29.04 -0.78
C LYS A 230 30.21 30.23 0.06
N GLY A 231 29.61 30.42 1.25
CA GLY A 231 30.16 31.26 2.30
C GLY A 231 30.12 32.78 2.10
N THR A 232 29.23 33.31 1.28
CA THR A 232 28.96 34.76 1.28
C THR A 232 28.24 35.15 2.58
N SER A 233 28.84 36.07 3.33
CA SER A 233 28.30 36.65 4.56
C SER A 233 26.86 37.11 4.37
N LEU A 234 26.01 36.80 5.35
CA LEU A 234 24.59 37.16 5.38
C LEU A 234 24.46 38.69 5.38
N PHE A 235 24.22 39.26 4.20
CA PHE A 235 23.75 40.62 3.99
C PHE A 235 22.48 40.56 3.14
#